data_AF-A0A1B6KTW1-F1
#
_entry.id   AF-A0A1B6KTW1-F1
#
_cell.length_a   1.000
_cell.length_b   1.000
_cell.length_c   1.000
_cell.angle_alpha   90.00
_cell.angle_beta   90.00
_cell.angle_gamma   90.00
#
_symmetry.space_group_name_H-M   'P 1'
#
loop_
_entity.id
_entity.type
_entity.pdbx_description
1 polymer ?
#
loop_
_entity_poly.entity_id
_entity_poly.type
_entity_poly.pdbx_seq_one_letter_code
_entity_poly.pdbx_strand_id
1 'polypeptide(L)'
;RDFAGSGVVHAMAGVCSLVAAAFIGPRAGRFQNGVAVEKPGHSIPLMGLGGLLLITGFLAFNGGSLGHITQPGDGEMVARSIMNTIMGGSGAALVVLALCKLGLVGPPTWHFSTTLNATLAGMVSVCAGVDVFSTLGAIATGACACLVYLLLRFLVIYCQVDDPLDAVAVHLGG
;
A
#
# COMPACT_ATOMS: atom_id res chain seq x y z
N ARG A 1 9.19 -17.29 1.39
CA ARG A 1 7.98 -17.58 2.18
C ARG A 1 6.96 -16.50 1.85
N ASP A 2 5.70 -16.86 1.65
CA ASP A 2 4.62 -15.91 1.37
C ASP A 2 3.37 -16.35 2.13
N PHE A 3 3.19 -15.85 3.36
CA PHE A 3 2.13 -16.33 4.26
C PHE A 3 0.74 -15.89 3.81
N ALA A 4 0.54 -14.59 3.55
CA ALA A 4 -0.74 -14.03 3.16
C ALA A 4 -0.79 -13.50 1.71
N GLY A 5 0.32 -13.46 0.97
CA GLY A 5 0.28 -13.13 -0.46
C GLY A 5 0.95 -11.83 -0.90
N SER A 6 2.05 -11.40 -0.28
CA SER A 6 2.86 -10.29 -0.82
C SER A 6 3.33 -10.60 -2.24
N GLY A 7 3.69 -11.85 -2.54
CA GLY A 7 4.11 -12.26 -3.88
C GLY A 7 2.93 -12.62 -4.77
N VAL A 8 2.14 -13.61 -4.35
CA VAL A 8 1.10 -14.22 -5.21
C VAL A 8 -0.11 -13.32 -5.45
N VAL A 9 -0.39 -12.36 -4.56
CA VAL A 9 -1.48 -11.39 -4.76
C VAL A 9 -0.91 -10.05 -5.16
N HIS A 10 -0.06 -9.45 -4.31
CA HIS A 10 0.29 -8.04 -4.47
C HIS A 10 1.35 -7.80 -5.53
N ALA A 11 2.51 -8.47 -5.50
CA ALA A 11 3.51 -8.30 -6.54
C ALA A 11 2.96 -8.66 -7.93
N MET A 12 2.18 -9.75 -8.03
CA MET A 12 1.48 -10.11 -9.27
C MET A 12 0.52 -8.99 -9.71
N ALA A 13 -0.36 -8.49 -8.83
CA ALA A 13 -1.28 -7.42 -9.15
C ALA A 13 -0.55 -6.15 -9.60
N GLY A 14 0.52 -5.74 -8.92
CA GLY A 14 1.27 -4.54 -9.28
C GLY A 14 1.99 -4.66 -10.63
N VAL A 15 2.54 -5.84 -10.97
CA VAL A 15 3.08 -6.09 -12.33
C VAL A 15 1.97 -6.03 -13.37
N CYS A 16 0.84 -6.69 -13.12
CA CYS A 16 -0.31 -6.65 -14.03
C CYS A 16 -0.82 -5.22 -14.23
N SER A 17 -0.93 -4.42 -13.16
CA SER A 17 -1.32 -3.01 -13.23
C SER A 17 -0.33 -2.18 -14.04
N LEU A 18 0.97 -2.40 -13.87
CA LEU A 18 2.01 -1.66 -14.60
C LEU A 18 1.93 -1.95 -16.10
N VAL A 19 1.86 -3.24 -16.47
CA VAL A 19 1.73 -3.65 -17.86
C VAL A 19 0.43 -3.12 -18.45
N ALA A 20 -0.71 -3.27 -17.76
CA ALA A 20 -1.99 -2.78 -18.25
C ALA A 20 -1.99 -1.26 -18.46
N ALA A 21 -1.51 -0.48 -17.49
CA ALA A 21 -1.46 0.99 -17.59
C ALA A 21 -0.51 1.45 -18.72
N ALA A 22 0.64 0.79 -18.88
CA ALA A 22 1.58 1.09 -19.96
C ALA A 22 1.00 0.77 -21.35
N PHE A 23 0.27 -0.33 -21.49
CA PHE A 23 -0.34 -0.74 -22.76
C PHE A 23 -1.56 0.10 -23.14
N ILE A 24 -2.43 0.43 -22.18
CA ILE A 24 -3.61 1.28 -22.41
C ILE A 24 -3.17 2.72 -22.74
N GLY A 25 -2.08 3.17 -22.12
CA GLY A 25 -1.57 4.52 -22.26
C GLY A 25 -2.28 5.53 -21.36
N PRO A 26 -1.77 6.78 -21.30
CA PRO A 26 -2.24 7.77 -20.35
C PRO A 26 -3.60 8.39 -20.71
N ARG A 27 -4.38 8.78 -19.69
CA ARG A 27 -5.63 9.52 -19.91
C ARG A 27 -5.34 10.84 -20.62
N ALA A 28 -6.28 11.28 -21.46
CA ALA A 28 -6.14 12.53 -22.23
C ALA A 28 -5.77 13.72 -21.33
N GLY A 29 -4.70 14.43 -21.70
CA GLY A 29 -4.18 15.59 -20.97
C GLY A 29 -3.52 15.28 -19.62
N ARG A 30 -3.31 14.00 -19.26
CA ARG A 30 -2.58 13.61 -18.05
C ARG A 30 -1.12 14.04 -18.09
N PHE A 31 -0.50 13.97 -19.26
CA PHE A 31 0.86 14.44 -19.50
C PHE A 31 0.83 15.48 -20.62
N GLN A 32 1.34 16.67 -20.35
CA GLN A 32 1.39 17.78 -21.31
C GLN A 32 2.85 18.23 -21.41
N ASN A 33 3.45 18.15 -22.61
CA ASN A 33 4.86 18.44 -22.83
C ASN A 33 5.79 17.67 -21.88
N GLY A 34 5.45 16.41 -21.58
CA GLY A 34 6.19 15.55 -20.64
C GLY A 34 5.99 15.89 -19.16
N VAL A 35 5.20 16.92 -18.84
CA VAL A 35 4.88 17.30 -17.46
C VAL A 35 3.58 16.65 -17.02
N ALA A 36 3.61 16.04 -15.85
CA ALA A 36 2.44 15.44 -15.20
C ALA A 36 1.44 16.52 -14.77
N VAL A 37 0.21 16.45 -15.26
CA VAL A 37 -0.93 17.27 -14.84
C VAL A 37 -1.83 16.44 -13.93
N GLU A 38 -2.07 16.92 -12.72
CA GLU A 38 -2.89 16.23 -11.73
C GLU A 38 -4.36 16.19 -12.17
N LYS A 39 -4.97 15.01 -12.06
CA LYS A 39 -6.40 14.79 -12.30
C LYS A 39 -7.02 14.35 -10.97
N PRO A 40 -7.73 15.24 -10.25
CA PRO A 40 -8.21 14.94 -8.91
C PRO A 40 -9.29 13.85 -8.93
N GLY A 41 -9.36 13.09 -7.83
CA GLY A 41 -10.41 12.10 -7.62
C GLY A 41 -11.80 12.73 -7.46
N HIS A 42 -12.83 11.98 -7.82
CA HIS A 42 -14.21 12.50 -7.83
C HIS A 42 -14.83 12.70 -6.43
N SER A 43 -14.32 12.00 -5.40
CA SER A 43 -14.91 11.99 -4.05
C SER A 43 -13.93 11.46 -3.02
N ILE A 44 -13.44 12.34 -2.15
CA ILE A 44 -12.57 11.98 -1.02
C ILE A 44 -13.31 11.15 0.05
N PRO A 45 -14.57 11.45 0.42
CA PRO A 45 -15.31 10.63 1.38
C PRO A 45 -15.49 9.19 0.91
N LEU A 46 -15.79 8.97 -0.37
CA LEU A 46 -15.96 7.62 -0.92
C LEU A 46 -14.63 6.86 -0.96
N MET A 47 -13.52 7.55 -1.25
CA MET A 47 -12.17 6.98 -1.12
C MET A 47 -11.88 6.56 0.32
N GLY A 48 -12.24 7.38 1.30
CA GLY A 48 -12.11 7.05 2.72
C GLY A 48 -12.93 5.83 3.12
N LEU A 49 -14.17 5.72 2.65
CA LEU A 49 -15.00 4.53 2.87
C LEU A 49 -14.36 3.27 2.27
N GLY A 50 -13.89 3.35 1.02
CA GLY A 50 -13.17 2.24 0.37
C GLY A 50 -11.91 1.84 1.14
N GLY A 51 -11.15 2.81 1.62
CA GLY A 51 -9.98 2.59 2.47
C GLY A 51 -10.31 1.85 3.77
N LEU A 52 -11.37 2.22 4.46
CA LEU A 52 -11.82 1.53 5.67
C LEU A 52 -12.27 0.09 5.40
N LEU A 53 -12.95 -0.14 4.27
CA LEU A 53 -13.34 -1.48 3.84
C LEU A 53 -12.10 -2.34 3.53
N LEU A 54 -11.11 -1.79 2.83
CA LEU A 54 -9.85 -2.47 2.55
C LEU A 54 -9.06 -2.78 3.84
N ILE A 55 -8.95 -1.81 4.75
CA ILE A 55 -8.25 -2.00 6.03
C ILE A 55 -8.90 -3.13 6.81
N THR A 56 -10.23 -3.12 6.93
CA THR A 56 -10.99 -4.17 7.63
C THR A 56 -10.83 -5.51 6.93
N GLY A 57 -10.90 -5.53 5.60
CA GLY A 57 -10.70 -6.73 4.78
C GLY A 57 -9.31 -7.32 4.95
N PHE A 58 -8.27 -6.50 5.05
CA PHE A 58 -6.89 -6.94 5.28
C PHE A 58 -6.71 -7.68 6.61
N LEU A 59 -7.46 -7.32 7.65
CA LEU A 59 -7.42 -8.04 8.93
C LEU A 59 -7.90 -9.48 8.75
N ALA A 60 -9.01 -9.66 8.03
CA ALA A 60 -9.53 -10.97 7.70
C ALA A 60 -8.61 -11.73 6.74
N PHE A 61 -8.02 -11.04 5.76
CA PHE A 61 -7.10 -11.62 4.78
C PHE A 61 -5.83 -12.17 5.44
N ASN A 62 -5.13 -11.35 6.23
CA ASN A 62 -3.89 -11.76 6.90
C ASN A 62 -4.15 -12.71 8.08
N GLY A 63 -5.17 -12.47 8.90
CA GLY A 63 -5.53 -13.36 10.00
C GLY A 63 -6.05 -14.72 9.51
N GLY A 64 -6.87 -14.71 8.45
CA GLY A 64 -7.47 -15.91 7.87
C GLY A 64 -6.53 -16.75 7.03
N SER A 65 -5.36 -16.22 6.64
CA SER A 65 -4.37 -16.95 5.83
C SER A 65 -3.78 -18.18 6.53
N LEU A 66 -3.92 -18.29 7.86
CA LEU A 66 -3.60 -19.54 8.57
C LEU A 66 -4.51 -20.70 8.13
N GLY A 67 -5.76 -20.40 7.76
CA GLY A 67 -6.75 -21.36 7.27
C GLY A 67 -7.34 -22.30 8.33
N HIS A 68 -6.85 -22.27 9.56
CA HIS A 68 -7.34 -23.08 10.68
C HIS A 68 -7.07 -22.41 12.04
N ILE A 69 -7.79 -22.83 13.07
CA ILE A 69 -7.57 -22.44 14.47
C ILE A 69 -7.84 -23.63 15.40
N THR A 70 -7.20 -24.76 15.12
CA THR A 70 -7.50 -26.05 15.75
C THR A 70 -6.35 -26.62 16.55
N GLN A 71 -5.12 -26.11 16.36
CA GLN A 71 -3.91 -26.54 17.05
C GLN A 71 -3.52 -25.54 18.16
N PRO A 72 -2.80 -26.00 19.20
CA PRO A 72 -2.22 -25.11 20.19
C PRO A 72 -1.29 -24.08 19.52
N GLY A 73 -1.54 -22.78 19.78
CA GLY A 73 -0.76 -21.67 19.21
C GLY A 73 -1.40 -20.98 18.01
N ASP A 74 -2.37 -21.61 17.33
CA ASP A 74 -3.01 -21.02 16.14
C ASP A 74 -3.67 -19.67 16.44
N GLY A 75 -4.38 -19.56 17.57
CA GLY A 75 -5.04 -18.33 17.96
C GLY A 75 -4.06 -17.18 18.21
N GLU A 76 -2.87 -17.47 18.72
CA GLU A 76 -1.80 -16.49 18.88
C GLU A 76 -1.24 -16.05 17.53
N MET A 77 -1.08 -16.98 16.58
CA MET A 77 -0.65 -16.65 15.22
C MET A 77 -1.67 -15.76 14.51
N VAL A 78 -2.97 -16.09 14.57
CA VAL A 78 -4.03 -15.25 13.98
C VAL A 78 -4.06 -13.86 14.61
N ALA A 79 -4.01 -13.77 15.94
CA ALA A 79 -4.01 -12.49 16.65
C ALA A 79 -2.79 -11.64 16.29
N ARG A 80 -1.60 -12.25 16.23
CA ARG A 80 -0.37 -11.60 15.79
C ARG A 80 -0.44 -11.13 14.34
N SER A 81 -0.98 -11.94 13.43
CA SER A 81 -1.16 -11.56 12.04
C SER A 81 -2.05 -10.32 11.91
N ILE A 82 -3.19 -10.28 12.61
CA ILE A 82 -4.09 -9.12 12.63
C ILE A 82 -3.39 -7.88 13.21
N MET A 83 -2.69 -8.04 14.34
CA MET A 83 -1.97 -6.94 14.98
C MET A 83 -0.86 -6.38 14.07
N ASN A 84 0.02 -7.24 13.55
CA ASN A 84 1.12 -6.85 12.68
C ASN A 84 0.63 -6.18 11.39
N THR A 85 -0.55 -6.55 10.88
CA THR A 85 -1.18 -5.89 9.73
C THR A 85 -1.45 -4.41 10.02
N ILE A 86 -2.10 -4.10 11.15
CA ILE A 86 -2.37 -2.72 11.55
C ILE A 86 -1.07 -1.97 11.81
N MET A 87 -0.10 -2.62 12.46
CA MET A 87 1.16 -1.98 12.83
C MET A 87 2.04 -1.67 11.62
N GLY A 88 2.06 -2.54 10.60
CA GLY A 88 2.71 -2.27 9.32
C GLY A 88 2.09 -1.10 8.59
N GLY A 89 0.75 -1.08 8.45
CA GLY A 89 0.05 0.06 7.87
C GLY A 89 0.30 1.37 8.63
N SER A 90 0.30 1.32 9.97
CA SER A 90 0.56 2.48 10.82
C SER A 90 1.99 3.01 10.67
N GLY A 91 2.98 2.12 10.56
CA GLY A 91 4.38 2.50 10.29
C GLY A 91 4.51 3.29 8.99
N ALA A 92 3.90 2.81 7.92
CA ALA A 92 3.89 3.52 6.64
C ALA A 92 3.15 4.86 6.70
N ALA A 93 1.98 4.89 7.37
CA ALA A 93 1.18 6.09 7.53
C ALA A 93 1.94 7.21 8.26
N LEU A 94 2.63 6.88 9.35
CA LEU A 94 3.41 7.86 10.13
C LEU A 94 4.58 8.43 9.32
N VAL A 95 5.29 7.59 8.57
CA VAL A 95 6.38 8.04 7.70
C VAL A 95 5.85 8.99 6.64
N VAL A 96 4.83 8.61 5.88
CA VAL A 96 4.34 9.47 4.79
C VAL A 96 3.74 10.77 5.31
N LEU A 97 3.04 10.73 6.45
CA LEU A 97 2.48 11.92 7.10
C LEU A 97 3.59 12.91 7.48
N ALA A 98 4.69 12.42 8.06
CA ALA A 98 5.85 13.23 8.38
C ALA A 98 6.50 13.82 7.11
N LEU A 99 6.75 12.99 6.09
CA LEU A 99 7.37 13.42 4.84
C LEU A 99 6.52 14.46 4.09
N CYS A 100 5.20 14.26 4.01
CA CYS A 100 4.28 15.23 3.43
C CYS A 100 4.27 16.53 4.21
N LYS A 101 4.21 16.48 5.55
CA LYS A 101 4.18 17.69 6.39
C LYS A 101 5.48 18.49 6.32
N LEU A 102 6.62 17.82 6.19
CA LEU A 102 7.93 18.44 6.00
C LEU A 102 8.16 18.97 4.58
N GLY A 103 7.23 18.74 3.65
CA GLY A 103 7.34 19.20 2.27
C GLY A 103 8.32 18.39 1.41
N LEU A 104 8.66 17.17 1.82
CA LEU A 104 9.59 16.29 1.09
C LEU A 104 8.94 15.52 -0.06
N VAL A 105 7.60 15.53 -0.12
CA VAL A 105 6.78 14.82 -1.12
C VAL A 105 5.86 15.81 -1.87
N GLY A 106 6.28 17.07 -1.96
CA GLY A 106 5.49 18.16 -2.52
C GLY A 106 5.18 19.25 -1.47
N PRO A 107 4.19 20.11 -1.72
CA PRO A 107 3.83 21.18 -0.79
C PRO A 107 3.50 20.65 0.62
N PRO A 108 3.89 21.36 1.69
CA PRO A 108 3.72 20.89 3.05
C PRO A 108 2.24 20.86 3.47
N THR A 109 1.58 19.72 3.28
CA THR A 109 0.17 19.50 3.63
C THR A 109 -0.08 18.11 4.21
N TRP A 110 -1.28 17.91 4.76
CA TRP A 110 -1.77 16.59 5.16
C TRP A 110 -2.52 15.93 3.99
N HIS A 111 -1.80 15.22 3.13
CA HIS A 111 -2.37 14.58 1.94
C HIS A 111 -3.07 13.26 2.28
N PHE A 112 -4.39 13.31 2.47
CA PHE A 112 -5.23 12.15 2.83
C PHE A 112 -5.07 10.95 1.88
N SER A 113 -5.21 11.16 0.57
CA SER A 113 -5.14 10.07 -0.42
C SER A 113 -3.77 9.38 -0.42
N THR A 114 -2.70 10.16 -0.34
CA THR A 114 -1.32 9.62 -0.29
C THR A 114 -1.07 8.85 1.00
N THR A 115 -1.64 9.33 2.12
CA THR A 115 -1.56 8.65 3.42
C THR A 115 -2.30 7.32 3.39
N LEU A 116 -3.50 7.30 2.81
CA LEU A 116 -4.30 6.08 2.69
C LEU A 116 -3.58 5.02 1.83
N ASN A 117 -3.06 5.41 0.68
CA ASN A 117 -2.30 4.51 -0.20
C ASN A 117 -1.02 3.99 0.47
N ALA A 118 -0.26 4.85 1.16
CA ALA A 118 0.93 4.39 1.89
C ALA A 118 0.56 3.44 3.03
N THR A 119 -0.56 3.67 3.73
CA THR A 119 -1.06 2.78 4.77
C THR A 119 -1.33 1.40 4.19
N LEU A 120 -2.01 1.33 3.05
CA LEU A 120 -2.27 0.06 2.34
C LEU A 120 -0.98 -0.61 1.88
N ALA A 121 -0.01 0.15 1.36
CA ALA A 121 1.31 -0.39 1.00
C ALA A 121 2.04 -0.98 2.23
N GLY A 122 1.98 -0.31 3.38
CA GLY A 122 2.50 -0.85 4.63
C GLY A 122 1.84 -2.16 5.06
N MET A 123 0.53 -2.28 4.87
CA MET A 123 -0.22 -3.53 5.15
C MET A 123 0.15 -4.65 4.18
N VAL A 124 0.35 -4.34 2.89
CA VAL A 124 0.82 -5.28 1.86
C VAL A 124 2.22 -5.83 2.21
N SER A 125 3.11 -4.96 2.69
CA SER A 125 4.51 -5.32 2.93
C SER A 125 4.73 -6.35 4.03
N VAL A 126 3.80 -6.43 4.97
CA VAL A 126 3.90 -7.39 6.05
C VAL A 126 3.35 -8.76 5.68
N CYS A 127 2.52 -8.88 4.62
CA CYS A 127 1.79 -10.12 4.28
C CYS A 127 2.67 -11.37 4.18
N ALA A 128 3.89 -11.29 3.65
CA ALA A 128 4.79 -12.44 3.48
C ALA A 128 5.21 -13.10 4.80
N GLY A 129 5.29 -12.32 5.89
CA GLY A 129 5.81 -12.73 7.20
C GLY A 129 4.97 -12.25 8.38
N VAL A 130 3.71 -11.88 8.15
CA VAL A 130 2.84 -11.21 9.12
C VAL A 130 2.63 -12.03 10.39
N ASP A 131 2.73 -13.36 10.30
CA ASP A 131 2.55 -14.31 11.39
C ASP A 131 3.81 -14.50 12.25
N VAL A 132 4.99 -14.15 11.73
CA VAL A 132 6.29 -14.36 12.41
C VAL A 132 6.99 -13.07 12.80
N PHE A 133 6.62 -11.94 12.23
CA PHE A 133 7.22 -10.65 12.61
C PHE A 133 6.93 -10.31 14.06
N SER A 134 7.92 -9.70 14.71
CA SER A 134 7.67 -8.94 15.94
C SER A 134 6.86 -7.69 15.60
N THR A 135 6.12 -7.17 16.56
CA THR A 135 5.33 -5.94 16.38
C THR A 135 6.17 -4.77 15.90
N LEU A 136 7.35 -4.56 16.49
CA LEU A 136 8.30 -3.53 16.05
C LEU A 136 8.84 -3.82 14.65
N GLY A 137 9.09 -5.10 14.33
CA GLY A 137 9.46 -5.53 12.99
C GLY A 137 8.41 -5.16 11.95
N ALA A 138 7.12 -5.38 12.25
CA ALA A 138 6.02 -5.00 11.36
C ALA A 138 5.97 -3.48 11.11
N ILE A 139 6.11 -2.66 12.16
CA ILE A 139 6.18 -1.19 12.02
C ILE A 139 7.35 -0.79 11.13
N ALA A 140 8.54 -1.35 11.38
CA ALA A 140 9.74 -1.03 10.62
C ALA A 140 9.60 -1.44 9.15
N THR A 141 9.04 -2.62 8.87
CA THR A 141 8.76 -3.09 7.50
C THR A 141 7.82 -2.12 6.79
N GLY A 142 6.70 -1.72 7.43
CA GLY A 142 5.78 -0.75 6.84
C GLY A 142 6.41 0.63 6.61
N ALA A 143 7.24 1.11 7.56
CA ALA A 143 7.98 2.35 7.41
C ALA A 143 8.94 2.31 6.20
N CYS A 144 9.64 1.19 5.99
CA CYS A 144 10.49 0.98 4.81
C CYS A 144 9.66 0.89 3.52
N ALA A 145 8.55 0.16 3.54
CA ALA A 145 7.64 0.01 2.40
C ALA A 145 7.07 1.36 1.94
N CYS A 146 6.80 2.29 2.85
CA CYS A 146 6.41 3.65 2.48
C CYS A 146 7.43 4.33 1.56
N LEU A 147 8.73 4.15 1.81
CA LEU A 147 9.78 4.76 0.99
C LEU A 147 9.82 4.13 -0.41
N VAL A 148 9.63 2.81 -0.49
CA VAL A 148 9.56 2.08 -1.76
C VAL A 148 8.29 2.45 -2.54
N TYR A 149 7.15 2.54 -1.87
CA TYR A 149 5.90 3.05 -2.44
C TYR A 149 6.09 4.44 -3.05
N LEU A 150 6.68 5.39 -2.32
CA LEU A 150 6.92 6.74 -2.83
C LEU A 150 7.87 6.72 -4.04
N LEU A 151 8.95 5.93 -3.96
CA LEU A 151 9.89 5.76 -5.07
C LEU A 151 9.18 5.25 -6.33
N LEU A 152 8.38 4.18 -6.22
CA LEU A 152 7.67 3.60 -7.34
C LEU A 152 6.59 4.54 -7.88
N ARG A 153 5.86 5.25 -7.01
CA ARG A 153 4.89 6.26 -7.42
C ARG A 153 5.54 7.32 -8.32
N PHE A 154 6.68 7.87 -7.90
CA PHE A 154 7.38 8.86 -8.71
C PHE A 154 7.98 8.26 -9.97
N LEU A 155 8.49 7.03 -9.91
CA LEU A 155 9.05 6.33 -11.08
C LEU A 155 7.98 6.06 -12.15
N VAL A 156 6.78 5.60 -11.75
CA VAL A 156 5.65 5.37 -12.67
C VAL A 156 5.27 6.66 -13.41
N ILE A 157 5.19 7.77 -12.67
CA ILE A 157 4.91 9.09 -13.25
C ILE A 157 6.05 9.55 -14.16
N TYR A 158 7.31 9.32 -13.78
CA TYR A 158 8.49 9.65 -14.59
C TYR A 158 8.49 8.89 -15.92
N CYS A 159 8.09 7.63 -15.91
CA CYS A 159 7.90 6.81 -17.10
C CYS A 159 6.66 7.19 -17.93
N GLN A 160 5.94 8.26 -17.57
CA GLN A 160 4.71 8.72 -18.20
C GLN A 160 3.60 7.65 -18.25
N VAL A 161 3.60 6.75 -17.27
CA VAL A 161 2.54 5.76 -17.08
C VAL A 161 1.48 6.39 -16.18
N ASP A 162 0.22 6.34 -16.63
CA ASP A 162 -0.90 6.89 -15.88
C ASP A 162 -1.59 5.81 -15.06
N ASP A 163 -1.21 5.71 -13.79
CA ASP A 163 -1.88 4.89 -12.80
C ASP A 163 -2.74 5.78 -11.89
N PRO A 164 -4.07 5.83 -12.07
CA PRO A 164 -4.93 6.76 -11.35
C PRO A 164 -5.01 6.51 -9.83
N LEU A 165 -4.69 5.30 -9.38
CA LEU A 165 -4.89 4.87 -8.00
C LEU A 165 -3.58 4.62 -7.25
N ASP A 166 -2.44 4.82 -7.91
CA ASP A 166 -1.12 4.33 -7.47
C ASP A 166 -1.13 2.79 -7.23
N ALA A 167 -1.96 2.03 -7.94
CA ALA A 167 -2.08 0.58 -7.79
C ALA A 167 -0.72 -0.14 -7.94
N VAL A 168 0.09 0.25 -8.92
CA VAL A 168 1.45 -0.25 -9.12
C VAL A 168 2.29 0.00 -7.87
N ALA A 169 2.32 1.24 -7.40
CA ALA A 169 3.17 1.61 -6.27
C ALA A 169 2.72 0.98 -4.96
N VAL A 170 1.41 0.88 -4.72
CA VAL A 170 0.86 0.25 -3.51
C VAL A 170 1.14 -1.25 -3.49
N HIS A 171 0.99 -1.93 -4.62
CA HIS A 171 1.09 -3.39 -4.68
C HIS A 171 2.50 -3.93 -4.93
N LEU A 172 3.36 -3.22 -5.65
CA LEU A 172 4.77 -3.59 -5.82
C LEU A 172 5.70 -2.95 -4.79
N GLY A 173 5.30 -1.82 -4.22
CA GLY A 173 6.10 -1.09 -3.22
C GLY A 173 5.78 -1.48 -1.78
N GLY A 174 4.61 -2.06 -1.55
CA GLY A 174 4.33 -2.86 -0.37
C GLY A 174 5.01 -4.21 -0.52
#